data_AF-A0A661JIW5-F1
#
_entry.id   AF-A0A661JIW5-F1
#
_cell.length_a   1.000
_cell.length_b   1.000
_cell.length_c   1.000
_cell.angle_alpha   90.00
_cell.angle_beta   90.00
_cell.angle_gamma   90.00
#
_symmetry.space_group_name_H-M   'P 1'
#
loop_
_entity.id
_entity.type
_entity.pdbx_description
1 polymer ?
#
loop_
_entity_poly.entity_id
_entity_poly.type
_entity_poly.pdbx_seq_one_letter_code
_entity_poly.pdbx_strand_id
1 'polypeptide(L)' 'MTIKPESIFENILFTTVRIEVTLPNNSISMGTGFIFNYVKNNKQYLFVVTNKHVIKDSIEGRLTFN' A
#
# COMPACT_ATOMS: atom_id res chain seq x y z
N MET A 1 20.17 -17.56 0.67
CA MET A 1 20.54 -16.23 0.16
C MET A 1 19.49 -15.25 0.66
N THR A 2 19.85 -14.34 1.56
CA THR A 2 18.91 -13.33 2.09
C THR A 2 19.05 -12.07 1.26
N ILE A 3 18.00 -11.68 0.55
CA ILE A 3 17.97 -10.41 -0.17
C ILE A 3 17.84 -9.30 0.88
N LYS A 4 18.82 -8.39 0.93
CA LYS A 4 18.72 -7.13 1.68
C LYS A 4 18.51 -6.02 0.66
N PRO A 5 17.37 -5.30 0.68
CA PRO A 5 17.16 -4.18 -0.22
C PRO A 5 18.20 -3.08 0.05
N GLU A 6 18.94 -2.67 -0.96
CA GLU A 6 19.99 -1.66 -0.86
C GLU A 6 19.47 -0.25 -1.20
N SER A 7 18.27 -0.16 -1.79
CA SER A 7 17.64 1.10 -2.18
C SER A 7 16.19 1.23 -1.70
N ILE A 8 15.70 2.48 -1.67
CA ILE A 8 14.28 2.77 -1.38
C ILE A 8 13.39 2.08 -2.42
N PHE A 9 13.80 2.06 -3.68
CA PHE A 9 13.04 1.42 -4.76
C PHE A 9 12.89 -0.08 -4.53
N GLU A 10 13.97 -0.77 -4.17
CA GLU A 10 13.91 -2.19 -3.83
C GLU A 10 13.01 -2.46 -2.62
N ASN A 11 13.08 -1.63 -1.57
CA ASN A 11 12.15 -1.75 -0.44
C ASN A 11 10.69 -1.62 -0.88
N ILE A 12 10.38 -0.70 -1.78
CA ILE A 12 9.02 -0.52 -2.32
C ILE A 12 8.57 -1.76 -3.10
N LEU A 13 9.45 -2.39 -3.90
CA LEU A 13 9.11 -3.61 -4.64
C LEU A 13 8.65 -4.74 -3.70
N PHE A 14 9.32 -4.95 -2.57
CA PHE A 14 8.97 -6.00 -1.61
C PHE A 14 7.81 -5.66 -0.67
N THR A 15 7.39 -4.39 -0.64
CA THR A 15 6.30 -3.92 0.23
C THR A 15 5.07 -3.50 -0.56
N THR A 16 5.06 -3.73 -1.88
CA THR A 16 3.92 -3.44 -2.75
C THR A 16 2.79 -4.43 -2.51
N VAL A 17 1.58 -3.92 -2.33
CA VAL A 17 0.35 -4.67 -2.07
C VAL A 17 -0.71 -4.35 -3.13
N ARG A 18 -1.62 -5.31 -3.38
CA ARG A 18 -2.84 -5.04 -4.15
C ARG A 18 -3.85 -4.34 -3.25
N ILE A 19 -4.47 -3.28 -3.77
CA ILE A 19 -5.56 -2.56 -3.13
C ILE A 19 -6.82 -2.80 -3.96
N GLU A 20 -7.85 -3.34 -3.32
CA GLU A 20 -9.18 -3.43 -3.89
C GLU A 20 -10.09 -2.50 -3.12
N VAL A 21 -10.94 -1.76 -3.82
CA VAL A 21 -11.90 -0.86 -3.19
C VAL A 21 -13.30 -1.11 -3.69
N THR A 22 -14.26 -0.97 -2.78
CA THR A 22 -15.69 -0.96 -3.11
C THR A 22 -16.15 0.48 -3.27
N LEU A 23 -16.82 0.77 -4.38
CA LEU A 23 -17.44 2.07 -4.68
C LEU A 23 -18.89 2.12 -4.17
N PRO A 24 -19.53 3.30 -4.10
CA PRO A 24 -20.89 3.44 -3.54
C PRO A 24 -21.97 2.67 -4.30
N ASN A 25 -21.72 2.33 -5.56
CA ASN A 25 -22.59 1.49 -6.40
C ASN A 25 -22.30 -0.02 -6.28
N ASN A 26 -21.55 -0.44 -5.25
CA ASN A 26 -21.05 -1.79 -5.04
C ASN A 26 -20.13 -2.35 -6.15
N SER A 27 -19.67 -1.51 -7.08
CA SER A 27 -18.64 -1.93 -8.04
C SER A 27 -17.26 -1.95 -7.38
N ILE A 28 -16.36 -2.76 -7.94
CA ILE A 28 -15.00 -2.94 -7.44
C ILE A 28 -14.04 -2.18 -8.36
N SER A 29 -13.14 -1.40 -7.76
CA SER A 29 -11.97 -0.82 -8.42
C SER A 29 -10.70 -1.39 -7.79
N MET A 30 -9.59 -1.38 -8.52
CA MET A 30 -8.34 -1.97 -8.09
C MET A 30 -7.14 -1.07 -8.42
N GLY A 31 -6.11 -1.18 -7.60
CA GLY A 31 -4.82 -0.54 -7.83
C GLY A 31 -3.73 -1.18 -6.98
N THR A 32 -2.58 -0.51 -6.95
CA THR A 32 -1.46 -0.90 -6.11
C THR A 32 -1.12 0.21 -5.12
N GLY A 33 -0.45 -0.18 -4.04
CA GLY A 33 0.22 0.73 -3.14
C GLY A 33 1.37 0.00 -2.47
N PHE A 34 2.07 0.66 -1.56
CA PHE A 34 3.13 0.02 -0.80
C PHE A 34 3.08 0.43 0.67
N ILE A 35 3.57 -0.44 1.54
CA ILE A 35 3.72 -0.15 2.96
C ILE A 35 4.99 0.67 3.17
N PHE A 36 4.82 1.91 3.60
CA PHE A 36 5.91 2.81 3.93
C PHE A 36 6.12 2.87 5.44
N ASN A 37 7.34 2.56 5.89
CA ASN A 37 7.72 2.64 7.28
C ASN A 37 8.37 4.00 7.60
N TYR A 38 7.67 4.83 8.37
CA TYR A 38 8.21 6.09 8.89
C TYR A 38 8.60 5.93 10.36
N VAL A 39 9.88 6.16 10.67
CA VAL A 39 10.40 6.05 12.04
C VAL A 39 10.67 7.44 12.60
N LYS A 40 10.07 7.76 13.76
CA LYS A 40 10.28 9.03 14.48
C LYS A 40 10.30 8.79 15.98
N ASN A 41 11.30 9.34 16.67
CA ASN A 41 11.47 9.20 18.13
C ASN A 41 11.40 7.73 18.61
N ASN A 42 12.09 6.82 17.91
CA ASN A 42 12.06 5.38 18.17
C ASN A 42 10.67 4.71 18.06
N LYS A 43 9.67 5.40 17.49
CA LYS A 43 8.35 4.85 17.20
C LYS A 43 8.21 4.59 15.71
N GLN A 44 7.51 3.50 15.39
CA GLN A 44 7.24 3.07 14.04
C GLN A 44 5.83 3.48 13.63
N TYR A 45 5.70 4.09 12.46
CA TYR A 45 4.43 4.46 11.85
C TYR A 45 4.35 3.85 10.46
N LEU A 46 3.39 2.96 10.26
CA LEU A 46 3.15 2.33 8.97
C LEU A 46 2.09 3.12 8.21
N PHE A 47 2.41 3.46 6.97
CA PHE A 47 1.52 4.14 6.05
C PHE A 47 1.31 3.28 4.81
N VAL A 48 0.11 3.31 4.26
CA VAL A 48 -0.16 2.81 2.92
C VAL A 48 -0.08 4.00 1.98
N VAL A 49 0.84 3.94 1.02
CA VAL A 49 0.98 4.96 -0.01
C VAL A 49 0.39 4.43 -1.31
N THR A 50 -0.57 5.16 -1.88
CA THR A 50 -1.21 4.84 -3.16
C THR A 50 -1.62 6.12 -3.90
N ASN A 51 -2.04 5.98 -5.14
CA ASN A 51 -2.57 7.09 -5.92
C ASN A 51 -4.00 7.45 -5.48
N LYS A 52 -4.32 8.75 -5.45
CA LYS A 52 -5.67 9.24 -5.09
C LYS A 52 -6.77 8.57 -5.91
N HIS A 53 -6.56 8.33 -7.21
CA HIS A 53 -7.57 7.74 -8.08
C HIS A 53 -7.90 6.28 -7.72
N VAL A 54 -7.04 5.58 -6.97
CA VAL A 54 -7.28 4.19 -6.54
C VAL A 54 -8.36 4.13 -5.46
N ILE A 55 -8.37 5.11 -4.54
CA ILE A 55 -9.27 5.14 -3.37
C ILE A 55 -10.35 6.22 -3.48
N LYS A 56 -10.41 6.94 -4.60
CA LYS A 56 -11.34 8.05 -4.74
C LYS A 56 -12.77 7.53 -4.63
N ASP A 57 -13.57 8.16 -3.78
CA ASP A 57 -14.99 7.86 -3.56
C ASP A 57 -15.26 6.43 -3.01
N SER A 58 -14.22 5.67 -2.61
CA SER A 58 -14.39 4.33 -2.04
C SER A 58 -15.02 4.37 -0.65
N ILE A 59 -15.89 3.40 -0.37
CA ILE A 59 -16.50 3.20 0.96
C ILE A 59 -15.73 2.19 1.80
N GLU A 60 -15.03 1.25 1.17
CA GLU A 60 -14.26 0.20 1.81
C GLU A 60 -13.02 -0.12 0.96
N GLY A 61 -11.91 -0.44 1.61
CA GLY A 61 -10.67 -0.86 0.95
C GLY A 61 -10.09 -2.12 1.60
N ARG A 62 -9.65 -3.07 0.78
CA ARG A 62 -8.96 -4.29 1.19
C ARG A 62 -7.54 -4.32 0.66
N LEU A 63 -6.59 -4.59 1.56
CA LEU A 63 -5.18 -4.82 1.23
C LEU A 63 -4.93 -6.32 1.14
N THR A 64 -4.33 -6.77 0.05
CA THR A 64 -3.92 -8.17 -0.13
C THR A 64 -2.41 -8.26 -0.14
N PHE A 65 -1.89 -9.08 0.78
CA PHE A 65 -0.47 -9.42 0.91
C PHE A 65 -0.28 -10.82 0.30
N ASN A 66 0.66 -10.95 -0.63
CA ASN A 66 0.99 -12.22 -1.29
C ASN A 66 2.21 -12.89 -0.64
#